data_AF-A0A226C333-F1
#
_entry.id   AF-A0A226C333-F1
#
_cell.length_a   1.000
_cell.length_b   1.000
_cell.length_c   1.000
_cell.angle_alpha   90.00
_cell.angle_beta   90.00
_cell.angle_gamma   90.00
#
_symmetry.space_group_name_H-M   'P 1'
#
loop_
_entity.id
_entity.type
_entity.pdbx_description
1 polymer ?
#
loop_
_entity_poly.entity_id
_entity_poly.type
_entity_poly.pdbx_seq_one_letter_code
_entity_poly.pdbx_strand_id
1 'polypeptide(L)'
;MKSFDRIALILGLLVIAFSLVFTGCGVETEEAETSQKENNEETNNNEVFEPATWTQNTDNTDFQDGTYRGYFGDGGDMQVNVQFTLEDNEITDINFRHLEYGGDDYLESEDDTIVGLKEQHKELLDYLEGEDVRTSLEGLYEPGEIVDDEIDGDSGATLRANKIAYAVRDGLNKGVYSFDGEVPEGYNPVLGESFEDGTYRGVFGDGGDMQVNVQFSLEDNVITDISFRHLYYSGDDYLESADETIEGFKEQHKELLDHLEGNDIRESLVDLYKPGDIVDSEVDGISGATLRSNKIISAVRDGLNKGVYSGDIADAYTPLPGHSFEDGTYRGIFEDGGDMQVNTQFTLEDNVITEIDFRHLYYGGEDYLETDDLTFGAIGEQHLDLLDYVEGEDIRVVIADLYEPGDIVETEVDGFSGATIRSNKIIYSIVDGLNKGIYTLP
;
A
#
# COMPACT_ATOMS: atom_id res chain seq x y z
N MET A 1 9.37 44.10 -63.72
CA MET A 1 10.05 43.16 -62.80
C MET A 1 9.09 42.92 -61.65
N LYS A 2 8.32 41.81 -61.65
CA LYS A 2 8.57 40.54 -60.91
C LYS A 2 8.69 40.80 -59.39
N SER A 3 8.00 40.16 -58.45
CA SER A 3 7.07 39.02 -58.38
C SER A 3 6.61 38.91 -56.91
N PHE A 4 5.32 38.63 -56.59
CA PHE A 4 4.78 37.38 -55.96
C PHE A 4 5.40 37.03 -54.56
N ASP A 5 4.73 36.67 -53.46
CA ASP A 5 3.40 36.11 -53.07
C ASP A 5 3.18 36.38 -51.55
N ARG A 6 2.02 36.79 -50.99
CA ARG A 6 0.74 36.10 -50.63
C ARG A 6 0.84 34.90 -49.65
N ILE A 7 -0.09 34.89 -48.67
CA ILE A 7 -0.52 33.83 -47.68
C ILE A 7 0.14 34.00 -46.28
N ALA A 8 -0.51 34.11 -45.10
CA ALA A 8 -1.89 33.99 -44.61
C ALA A 8 -2.08 34.60 -43.18
N LEU A 9 -3.35 34.97 -42.86
CA LEU A 9 -4.09 35.09 -41.56
C LEU A 9 -3.43 35.78 -40.34
N ILE A 10 -3.95 36.81 -39.63
CA ILE A 10 -5.27 37.45 -39.39
C ILE A 10 -6.30 36.69 -38.50
N LEU A 11 -6.46 37.26 -37.28
CA LEU A 11 -7.66 37.50 -36.43
C LEU A 11 -8.23 36.42 -35.48
N GLY A 12 -8.48 36.88 -34.25
CA GLY A 12 -9.41 36.30 -33.26
C GLY A 12 -9.49 37.12 -31.97
N LEU A 13 -10.10 38.31 -32.03
CA LEU A 13 -10.29 39.34 -30.97
C LEU A 13 -11.67 39.13 -30.31
N LEU A 14 -11.86 39.39 -29.00
CA LEU A 14 -12.98 40.25 -28.50
C LEU A 14 -13.00 40.50 -26.99
N VAL A 15 -13.50 41.70 -26.68
CA VAL A 15 -13.48 42.47 -25.44
C VAL A 15 -14.85 43.18 -25.35
N ILE A 16 -15.37 43.33 -24.11
CA ILE A 16 -16.39 44.30 -23.61
C ILE A 16 -17.89 44.07 -23.97
N ALA A 17 -18.76 44.04 -22.95
CA ALA A 17 -19.72 45.13 -22.66
C ALA A 17 -20.60 44.91 -21.42
N PHE A 18 -20.49 45.83 -20.46
CA PHE A 18 -21.40 46.08 -19.36
C PHE A 18 -22.42 47.14 -19.80
N SER A 19 -23.72 46.96 -19.53
CA SER A 19 -24.65 48.10 -19.38
C SER A 19 -25.94 47.71 -18.65
N LEU A 20 -26.17 48.40 -17.53
CA LEU A 20 -27.44 48.50 -16.80
C LEU A 20 -28.40 49.43 -17.53
N VAL A 21 -29.70 49.08 -17.56
CA VAL A 21 -30.80 50.04 -17.71
C VAL A 21 -31.89 49.71 -16.69
N PHE A 22 -32.13 50.65 -15.79
CA PHE A 22 -33.30 50.76 -14.93
C PHE A 22 -34.54 51.18 -15.74
N THR A 23 -35.70 50.61 -15.43
CA THR A 23 -36.99 51.33 -15.46
C THR A 23 -37.93 50.69 -14.44
N GLY A 24 -38.32 51.49 -13.44
CA GLY A 24 -39.31 51.13 -12.43
C GLY A 24 -40.68 51.77 -12.67
N CYS A 25 -41.69 51.18 -12.06
CA CYS A 25 -42.95 51.77 -11.58
C CYS A 25 -43.39 50.87 -10.42
N GLY A 26 -43.15 51.27 -9.17
CA GLY A 26 -44.16 51.88 -8.29
C GLY A 26 -44.89 50.76 -7.53
N VAL A 27 -44.78 50.64 -6.20
CA VAL A 27 -45.52 51.47 -5.22
C VAL A 27 -44.91 51.33 -3.80
N GLU A 28 -44.70 52.51 -3.19
CA GLU A 28 -44.79 52.95 -1.77
C GLU A 28 -43.93 52.36 -0.61
N THR A 29 -42.98 53.22 -0.21
CA THR A 29 -42.51 53.73 1.11
C THR A 29 -42.95 53.16 2.48
N GLU A 30 -41.89 52.90 3.27
CA GLU A 30 -41.58 53.25 4.68
C GLU A 30 -42.21 52.51 5.89
N GLU A 31 -41.37 51.62 6.44
CA GLU A 31 -40.90 51.43 7.84
C GLU A 31 -41.88 51.42 9.04
N ALA A 32 -41.93 50.26 9.74
CA ALA A 32 -41.61 50.14 11.17
C ALA A 32 -41.61 48.68 11.68
N GLU A 33 -40.52 48.32 12.37
CA GLU A 33 -40.30 47.38 13.49
C GLU A 33 -41.08 46.06 13.75
N THR A 34 -40.27 45.04 14.09
CA THR A 34 -40.47 43.86 14.98
C THR A 34 -41.38 42.71 14.55
N SER A 35 -40.81 41.50 14.42
CA SER A 35 -41.09 40.34 15.32
C SER A 35 -40.40 39.04 14.87
N GLN A 36 -39.69 38.42 15.82
CA GLN A 36 -39.61 37.00 16.19
C GLN A 36 -39.61 35.86 15.14
N LYS A 37 -38.61 34.98 15.34
CA LYS A 37 -38.49 33.58 14.92
C LYS A 37 -39.71 32.71 15.29
N GLU A 38 -40.10 31.83 14.36
CA GLU A 38 -40.49 30.42 14.58
C GLU A 38 -40.19 29.69 13.25
N ASN A 39 -39.12 28.89 13.22
CA ASN A 39 -39.13 27.41 13.26
C ASN A 39 -39.84 26.77 12.06
N ASN A 40 -39.04 26.27 11.12
CA ASN A 40 -39.37 25.06 10.38
C ASN A 40 -38.14 24.15 10.44
N GLU A 41 -38.37 22.96 10.97
CA GLU A 41 -37.40 21.88 11.19
C GLU A 41 -36.89 21.39 9.83
N GLU A 42 -35.60 21.57 9.57
CA GLU A 42 -34.85 20.71 8.65
C GLU A 42 -34.33 19.53 9.47
N THR A 43 -34.79 18.35 9.09
CA THR A 43 -34.30 17.07 9.58
C THR A 43 -32.83 16.92 9.21
N ASN A 44 -31.95 17.21 10.16
CA ASN A 44 -30.56 16.78 10.13
C ASN A 44 -30.54 15.26 10.30
N ASN A 45 -30.43 14.55 9.18
CA ASN A 45 -29.86 13.22 9.18
C ASN A 45 -28.34 13.40 9.32
N ASN A 46 -27.87 13.60 10.55
CA ASN A 46 -26.51 13.22 10.90
C ASN A 46 -26.50 11.69 10.94
N GLU A 47 -26.39 11.06 9.77
CA GLU A 47 -25.80 9.73 9.73
C GLU A 47 -24.35 9.91 10.20
N VAL A 48 -24.05 9.30 11.33
CA VAL A 48 -22.67 9.16 11.81
C VAL A 48 -22.01 8.30 10.75
N PHE A 49 -21.13 8.90 9.95
CA PHE A 49 -20.25 8.19 9.04
C PHE A 49 -19.38 7.27 9.90
N GLU A 50 -19.53 5.96 9.71
CA GLU A 50 -18.59 4.97 10.22
C GLU A 50 -17.41 4.99 9.25
N PRO A 51 -16.21 5.46 9.65
CA PRO A 51 -15.04 5.36 8.77
C PRO A 51 -14.83 3.91 8.34
N ALA A 52 -14.40 3.70 7.09
CA ALA A 52 -13.90 2.40 6.66
C ALA A 52 -12.89 1.91 7.73
N THR A 53 -13.29 0.87 8.46
CA THR A 53 -12.49 0.34 9.54
C THR A 53 -11.20 -0.16 8.94
N TRP A 54 -10.09 0.43 9.37
CA TRP A 54 -8.80 -0.20 9.27
C TRP A 54 -8.88 -1.56 9.94
N THR A 55 -9.09 -2.60 9.14
CA THR A 55 -9.00 -3.98 9.59
C THR A 55 -7.53 -4.31 9.74
N GLN A 56 -6.88 -3.73 10.74
CA GLN A 56 -5.90 -4.52 11.46
C GLN A 56 -6.66 -5.76 11.91
N ASN A 57 -6.30 -6.92 11.37
CA ASN A 57 -6.85 -8.18 11.84
C ASN A 57 -6.19 -8.53 13.19
N THR A 58 -6.34 -7.62 14.17
CA THR A 58 -5.84 -7.69 15.55
C THR A 58 -6.97 -8.01 16.54
N ASP A 59 -8.22 -8.06 16.07
CA ASP A 59 -9.39 -8.40 16.90
C ASP A 59 -9.44 -9.86 17.37
N ASN A 60 -8.34 -10.62 17.23
CA ASN A 60 -8.25 -12.04 17.57
C ASN A 60 -9.35 -12.86 16.84
N THR A 61 -9.74 -12.39 15.66
CA THR A 61 -10.72 -13.05 14.79
C THR A 61 -10.11 -14.28 14.14
N ASP A 62 -10.95 -15.27 13.86
CA ASP A 62 -10.51 -16.48 13.18
C ASP A 62 -10.10 -16.14 11.74
N PHE A 63 -8.94 -16.63 11.33
CA PHE A 63 -8.44 -16.58 9.97
C PHE A 63 -8.99 -17.75 9.15
N GLN A 64 -9.15 -17.52 7.85
CA GLN A 64 -9.63 -18.54 6.94
C GLN A 64 -8.54 -19.59 6.70
N ASP A 65 -8.91 -20.87 6.68
CA ASP A 65 -7.97 -21.93 6.31
C ASP A 65 -7.42 -21.74 4.89
N GLY A 66 -6.13 -22.02 4.73
CA GLY A 66 -5.43 -21.91 3.46
C GLY A 66 -3.98 -21.47 3.61
N THR A 67 -3.31 -21.34 2.47
CA THR A 67 -1.93 -20.85 2.38
C THR A 67 -1.91 -19.33 2.26
N TYR A 68 -0.99 -18.71 2.98
CA TYR A 68 -0.73 -17.28 3.02
C TYR A 68 0.71 -17.00 2.60
N ARG A 69 0.97 -15.78 2.13
CA ARG A 69 2.30 -15.31 1.77
C ARG A 69 2.47 -13.85 2.11
N GLY A 70 3.57 -13.54 2.78
CA GLY A 70 3.92 -12.17 3.10
C GLY A 70 5.43 -11.97 3.21
N TYR A 71 5.84 -10.72 3.24
CA TYR A 71 7.24 -10.35 3.33
C TYR A 71 7.49 -9.14 4.24
N PHE A 72 8.73 -9.03 4.68
CA PHE A 72 9.30 -7.88 5.34
C PHE A 72 10.39 -7.30 4.44
N GLY A 73 10.27 -6.01 4.12
CA GLY A 73 11.25 -5.24 3.39
C GLY A 73 11.88 -4.16 4.27
N ASP A 74 13.19 -3.94 4.12
CA ASP A 74 13.93 -2.92 4.87
C ASP A 74 15.16 -2.45 4.07
N GLY A 75 15.35 -1.13 3.98
CA GLY A 75 16.52 -0.55 3.33
C GLY A 75 16.60 -0.75 1.81
N GLY A 76 15.47 -0.90 1.12
CA GLY A 76 15.43 -1.13 -0.33
C GLY A 76 15.25 -2.59 -0.72
N ASP A 77 15.53 -3.52 0.20
CA ASP A 77 15.52 -4.96 -0.08
C ASP A 77 14.36 -5.68 0.59
N MET A 78 13.86 -6.74 -0.05
CA MET A 78 13.06 -7.76 0.62
C MET A 78 14.02 -8.60 1.47
N GLN A 79 13.85 -8.66 2.78
CA GLN A 79 14.78 -9.40 3.65
C GLN A 79 14.21 -10.73 4.13
N VAL A 80 12.89 -10.81 4.32
CA VAL A 80 12.20 -12.04 4.71
C VAL A 80 10.96 -12.19 3.87
N ASN A 81 10.76 -13.36 3.27
CA ASN A 81 9.49 -13.75 2.65
C ASN A 81 9.11 -15.14 3.16
N VAL A 82 7.91 -15.26 3.70
CA VAL A 82 7.39 -16.52 4.25
C VAL A 82 6.17 -16.98 3.46
N GLN A 83 6.00 -18.29 3.43
CA GLN A 83 4.73 -18.94 3.12
C GLN A 83 4.35 -19.80 4.30
N PHE A 84 3.08 -19.73 4.70
CA PHE A 84 2.56 -20.55 5.78
C PHE A 84 1.14 -21.00 5.47
N THR A 85 0.71 -22.11 6.06
CA THR A 85 -0.65 -22.65 5.92
C THR A 85 -1.34 -22.60 7.27
N LEU A 86 -2.60 -22.16 7.28
CA LEU A 86 -3.46 -22.18 8.45
C LEU A 86 -4.53 -23.26 8.34
N GLU A 87 -4.76 -23.97 9.43
CA GLU A 87 -5.95 -24.79 9.70
C GLU A 87 -6.47 -24.43 11.10
N ASP A 88 -7.70 -23.95 11.22
CA ASP A 88 -8.31 -23.55 12.50
C ASP A 88 -7.45 -22.53 13.30
N ASN A 89 -6.81 -21.58 12.60
CA ASN A 89 -5.80 -20.62 13.09
C ASN A 89 -4.44 -21.22 13.50
N GLU A 90 -4.26 -22.53 13.43
CA GLU A 90 -2.98 -23.19 13.70
C GLU A 90 -2.09 -23.12 12.46
N ILE A 91 -0.82 -22.74 12.63
CA ILE A 91 0.16 -22.79 11.54
C ILE A 91 0.58 -24.24 11.33
N THR A 92 0.12 -24.89 10.26
CA THR A 92 0.40 -26.31 9.99
C THR A 92 1.62 -26.55 9.11
N ASP A 93 2.11 -25.53 8.43
CA ASP A 93 3.35 -25.52 7.66
C ASP A 93 3.84 -24.07 7.56
N ILE A 94 5.15 -23.84 7.67
CA ILE A 94 5.76 -22.54 7.43
C ILE A 94 7.18 -22.69 6.88
N ASN A 95 7.52 -21.89 5.87
CA ASN A 95 8.84 -21.92 5.25
C ASN A 95 9.27 -20.54 4.71
N PHE A 96 10.58 -20.33 4.64
CA PHE A 96 11.16 -19.21 3.91
C PHE A 96 11.05 -19.45 2.41
N ARG A 97 10.53 -18.44 1.71
CA ARG A 97 10.58 -18.30 0.25
C ARG A 97 11.74 -17.42 -0.20
N HIS A 98 12.19 -16.52 0.67
CA HIS A 98 13.39 -15.70 0.51
C HIS A 98 13.89 -15.28 1.90
N LEU A 99 15.20 -15.26 2.09
CA LEU A 99 15.85 -14.84 3.33
C LEU A 99 17.20 -14.20 2.97
N GLU A 100 17.27 -12.88 3.03
CA GLU A 100 18.44 -12.10 2.65
C GLU A 100 18.76 -11.06 3.71
N TYR A 101 20.04 -10.95 4.06
CA TYR A 101 20.53 -9.87 4.91
C TYR A 101 21.92 -9.42 4.49
N GLY A 102 22.08 -8.10 4.33
CA GLY A 102 23.38 -7.51 4.02
C GLY A 102 23.91 -7.90 2.63
N GLY A 103 23.03 -8.27 1.70
CA GLY A 103 23.37 -8.72 0.35
C GLY A 103 23.73 -10.19 0.23
N ASP A 104 23.61 -10.98 1.30
CA ASP A 104 23.80 -12.43 1.27
C ASP A 104 22.45 -13.16 1.29
N ASP A 105 22.22 -14.06 0.32
CA ASP A 105 21.11 -15.01 0.34
C ASP A 105 21.42 -16.15 1.32
N TYR A 106 20.68 -16.22 2.42
CA TYR A 106 20.92 -17.19 3.49
C TYR A 106 20.50 -18.60 3.05
N LEU A 107 19.51 -18.71 2.17
CA LEU A 107 19.02 -19.99 1.68
C LEU A 107 20.06 -20.69 0.80
N GLU A 108 20.81 -19.92 0.01
CA GLU A 108 21.81 -20.42 -0.93
C GLU A 108 23.26 -20.35 -0.43
N SER A 109 23.55 -19.57 0.62
CA SER A 109 24.93 -19.40 1.11
C SER A 109 25.56 -20.70 1.61
N GLU A 110 26.86 -20.85 1.30
CA GLU A 110 27.75 -21.91 1.79
C GLU A 110 28.68 -21.42 2.93
N ASP A 111 28.60 -20.15 3.35
CA ASP A 111 29.39 -19.65 4.47
C ASP A 111 28.91 -20.26 5.79
N ASP A 112 29.82 -20.87 6.55
CA ASP A 112 29.48 -21.59 7.80
C ASP A 112 28.72 -20.70 8.81
N THR A 113 29.03 -19.40 8.85
CA THR A 113 28.37 -18.44 9.76
C THR A 113 26.94 -18.19 9.30
N ILE A 114 26.75 -17.90 8.00
CA ILE A 114 25.44 -17.64 7.42
C ILE A 114 24.56 -18.89 7.47
N VAL A 115 25.14 -20.07 7.26
CA VAL A 115 24.43 -21.34 7.44
C VAL A 115 23.95 -21.51 8.88
N GLY A 116 24.80 -21.20 9.87
CA GLY A 116 24.40 -21.22 11.28
C GLY A 116 23.28 -20.23 11.58
N LEU A 117 23.38 -18.99 11.09
CA LEU A 117 22.32 -17.98 11.24
C LEU A 117 21.01 -18.41 10.56
N LYS A 118 21.06 -19.05 9.37
CA LYS A 118 19.89 -19.62 8.71
C LYS A 118 19.20 -20.66 9.59
N GLU A 119 19.96 -21.57 10.21
CA GLU A 119 19.35 -22.60 11.06
C GLU A 119 18.68 -21.97 12.29
N GLN A 120 19.28 -20.96 12.90
CA GLN A 120 18.63 -20.17 13.96
C GLN A 120 17.31 -19.51 13.47
N HIS A 121 17.26 -19.00 12.23
CA HIS A 121 16.01 -18.47 11.66
C HIS A 121 14.95 -19.56 11.42
N LYS A 122 15.37 -20.79 11.09
CA LYS A 122 14.44 -21.92 10.94
C LYS A 122 13.88 -22.37 12.28
N GLU A 123 14.66 -22.37 13.35
CA GLU A 123 14.15 -22.66 14.69
C GLU A 123 13.01 -21.71 15.11
N LEU A 124 13.05 -20.45 14.66
CA LEU A 124 11.95 -19.50 14.85
C LEU A 124 10.69 -19.86 14.04
N LEU A 125 10.84 -20.47 12.86
CA LEU A 125 9.70 -20.99 12.09
C LEU A 125 9.14 -22.26 12.74
N ASP A 126 10.00 -23.17 13.16
CA ASP A 126 9.63 -24.42 13.85
C ASP A 126 8.88 -24.12 15.16
N TYR A 127 9.21 -23.02 15.84
CA TYR A 127 8.47 -22.54 17.01
C TYR A 127 7.03 -22.14 16.70
N LEU A 128 6.77 -21.61 15.50
CA LEU A 128 5.43 -21.19 15.09
C LEU A 128 4.57 -22.37 14.61
N GLU A 129 5.19 -23.44 14.11
CA GLU A 129 4.47 -24.61 13.60
C GLU A 129 3.73 -25.35 14.72
N GLY A 130 2.42 -25.56 14.53
CA GLY A 130 1.51 -26.15 15.52
C GLY A 130 0.94 -25.15 16.54
N GLU A 131 1.28 -23.87 16.43
CA GLU A 131 0.80 -22.82 17.35
C GLU A 131 -0.29 -21.95 16.71
N ASP A 132 -1.13 -21.33 17.55
CA ASP A 132 -2.18 -20.41 17.11
C ASP A 132 -1.57 -19.07 16.68
N VAL A 133 -1.71 -18.74 15.38
CA VAL A 133 -1.11 -17.56 14.74
C VAL A 133 -1.48 -16.24 15.42
N ARG A 134 -2.63 -16.18 16.11
CA ARG A 134 -3.12 -14.97 16.76
C ARG A 134 -2.32 -14.62 18.01
N THR A 135 -1.63 -15.61 18.59
CA THR A 135 -0.92 -15.46 19.88
C THR A 135 0.55 -15.79 19.80
N SER A 136 0.97 -16.67 18.89
CA SER A 136 2.34 -17.18 18.85
C SER A 136 3.37 -16.14 18.38
N LEU A 137 2.96 -15.14 17.59
CA LEU A 137 3.87 -14.11 17.08
C LEU A 137 4.50 -13.25 18.18
N GLU A 138 3.87 -13.16 19.36
CA GLU A 138 4.43 -12.43 20.51
C GLU A 138 5.76 -13.03 21.00
N GLY A 139 5.94 -14.36 20.89
CA GLY A 139 7.19 -15.01 21.27
C GLY A 139 8.40 -14.55 20.46
N LEU A 140 8.18 -14.05 19.24
CA LEU A 140 9.25 -13.57 18.36
C LEU A 140 9.85 -12.22 18.78
N TYR A 141 9.31 -11.54 19.80
CA TYR A 141 9.96 -10.38 20.42
C TYR A 141 11.01 -10.78 21.47
N GLU A 142 11.00 -12.04 21.92
CA GLU A 142 11.97 -12.60 22.87
C GLU A 142 12.68 -13.82 22.27
N PRO A 143 13.35 -13.70 21.10
CA PRO A 143 13.87 -14.85 20.36
C PRO A 143 14.96 -15.65 21.09
N GLY A 144 15.59 -15.07 22.11
CA GLY A 144 16.53 -15.77 22.98
C GLY A 144 15.88 -16.82 23.89
N GLU A 145 14.55 -16.84 24.01
CA GLU A 145 13.82 -17.93 24.71
C GLU A 145 13.48 -19.10 23.77
N ILE A 146 13.64 -18.91 22.46
CA ILE A 146 13.33 -19.89 21.41
C ILE A 146 14.62 -20.55 20.92
N VAL A 147 15.61 -19.74 20.59
CA VAL A 147 16.88 -20.17 20.01
C VAL A 147 17.96 -20.20 21.09
N ASP A 148 18.33 -21.41 21.49
CA ASP A 148 19.30 -21.67 22.56
C ASP A 148 20.77 -21.66 22.07
N ASP A 149 20.99 -21.83 20.77
CA ASP A 149 22.34 -21.98 20.18
C ASP A 149 22.98 -20.61 19.87
N GLU A 150 24.29 -20.49 20.14
CA GLU A 150 25.12 -19.33 19.77
C GLU A 150 26.00 -19.65 18.55
N ILE A 151 26.00 -18.77 17.54
CA ILE A 151 26.79 -18.89 16.31
C ILE A 151 27.71 -17.67 16.18
N ASP A 152 29.03 -17.86 16.18
CA ASP A 152 30.05 -16.79 16.08
C ASP A 152 29.85 -15.57 17.00
N GLY A 153 29.23 -15.77 18.17
CA GLY A 153 28.93 -14.70 19.13
C GLY A 153 27.59 -14.00 18.91
N ASP A 154 26.85 -14.36 17.86
CA ASP A 154 25.44 -14.09 17.71
C ASP A 154 24.62 -15.12 18.49
N SER A 155 23.77 -14.63 19.37
CA SER A 155 22.88 -15.45 20.19
C SER A 155 21.45 -15.36 19.63
N GLY A 156 20.56 -16.26 20.04
CA GLY A 156 19.13 -16.13 19.73
C GLY A 156 18.56 -14.73 20.03
N ALA A 157 19.09 -14.04 21.05
CA ALA A 157 18.68 -12.68 21.43
C ALA A 157 19.09 -11.57 20.45
N THR A 158 20.03 -11.82 19.52
CA THR A 158 20.39 -10.87 18.45
C THR A 158 19.65 -11.15 17.15
N LEU A 159 18.83 -12.21 17.10
CA LEU A 159 18.00 -12.52 15.94
C LEU A 159 16.94 -11.45 15.73
N ARG A 160 16.75 -11.10 14.45
CA ARG A 160 15.74 -10.13 14.01
C ARG A 160 14.40 -10.83 13.78
N ALA A 161 13.96 -11.59 14.77
CA ALA A 161 12.80 -12.47 14.70
C ALA A 161 11.47 -11.72 14.48
N ASN A 162 11.41 -10.46 14.91
CA ASN A 162 10.32 -9.55 14.59
C ASN A 162 10.06 -9.38 13.08
N LYS A 163 11.07 -9.58 12.23
CA LYS A 163 10.89 -9.57 10.76
C LYS A 163 10.04 -10.72 10.26
N ILE A 164 10.10 -11.88 10.92
CA ILE A 164 9.25 -13.04 10.63
C ILE A 164 7.82 -12.72 11.05
N ALA A 165 7.61 -12.23 12.27
CA ALA A 165 6.28 -11.83 12.75
C ALA A 165 5.61 -10.82 11.79
N TYR A 166 6.38 -9.84 11.34
CA TYR A 166 5.92 -8.82 10.40
C TYR A 166 5.58 -9.41 9.02
N ALA A 167 6.40 -10.32 8.49
CA ALA A 167 6.12 -11.01 7.23
C ALA A 167 4.87 -11.92 7.33
N VAL A 168 4.63 -12.55 8.47
CA VAL A 168 3.40 -13.31 8.72
C VAL A 168 2.18 -12.38 8.72
N ARG A 169 2.24 -11.25 9.46
CA ARG A 169 1.16 -10.25 9.49
C ARG A 169 0.87 -9.64 8.11
N ASP A 170 1.89 -9.35 7.32
CA ASP A 170 1.73 -8.95 5.92
C ASP A 170 0.91 -9.97 5.12
N GLY A 171 1.22 -11.27 5.28
CA GLY A 171 0.48 -12.34 4.64
C GLY A 171 -0.97 -12.43 5.10
N LEU A 172 -1.22 -12.33 6.40
CA LEU A 172 -2.58 -12.33 6.97
C LEU A 172 -3.41 -11.15 6.44
N ASN A 173 -2.83 -9.95 6.37
CA ASN A 173 -3.49 -8.76 5.84
C ASN A 173 -3.88 -8.93 4.36
N LYS A 174 -2.98 -9.54 3.57
CA LYS A 174 -3.21 -9.86 2.15
C LYS A 174 -4.16 -11.03 1.92
N GLY A 175 -4.58 -11.72 2.99
CA GLY A 175 -5.57 -12.80 2.95
C GLY A 175 -5.04 -14.10 2.33
N VAL A 176 -5.95 -15.07 2.18
CA VAL A 176 -5.60 -16.41 1.66
C VAL A 176 -5.01 -16.29 0.26
N TYR A 177 -3.73 -16.64 0.13
CA TYR A 177 -3.07 -16.72 -1.17
C TYR A 177 -3.58 -17.92 -1.96
N SER A 178 -3.81 -19.08 -1.34
CA SER A 178 -4.43 -20.22 -2.03
C SER A 178 -5.13 -21.16 -1.06
N PHE A 179 -6.23 -21.77 -1.49
CA PHE A 179 -6.95 -22.78 -0.71
C PHE A 179 -6.39 -24.19 -0.97
N ASP A 180 -6.41 -25.05 0.05
CA ASP A 180 -6.24 -26.49 -0.14
C ASP A 180 -7.57 -27.10 -0.60
N GLY A 181 -7.87 -26.91 -1.89
CA GLY A 181 -9.11 -27.38 -2.51
C GLY A 181 -9.93 -26.26 -3.15
N GLU A 182 -11.26 -26.36 -3.03
CA GLU A 182 -12.17 -25.37 -3.58
C GLU A 182 -12.26 -24.14 -2.66
N VAL A 183 -12.44 -22.96 -3.27
CA VAL A 183 -12.76 -21.73 -2.53
C VAL A 183 -14.03 -21.97 -1.71
N PRO A 184 -14.02 -21.70 -0.39
CA PRO A 184 -15.19 -21.87 0.47
C PRO A 184 -16.41 -21.10 -0.06
N GLU A 185 -17.60 -21.69 0.05
CA GLU A 185 -18.84 -21.04 -0.37
C GLU A 185 -19.07 -19.74 0.43
N GLY A 186 -19.25 -18.63 -0.28
CA GLY A 186 -19.46 -17.32 0.33
C GLY A 186 -18.18 -16.64 0.83
N TYR A 187 -17.00 -17.20 0.57
CA TYR A 187 -15.74 -16.49 0.84
C TYR A 187 -15.68 -15.18 0.05
N ASN A 188 -15.30 -14.09 0.72
CA ASN A 188 -15.03 -12.81 0.10
C ASN A 188 -13.60 -12.37 0.44
N PRO A 189 -12.70 -12.22 -0.56
CA PRO A 189 -11.37 -11.69 -0.33
C PRO A 189 -11.37 -10.18 -0.02
N VAL A 190 -12.53 -9.52 0.01
CA VAL A 190 -12.66 -8.11 0.36
C VAL A 190 -13.47 -8.01 1.65
N LEU A 191 -12.85 -7.50 2.72
CA LEU A 191 -13.46 -7.47 4.06
C LEU A 191 -14.25 -6.17 4.34
N GLY A 192 -14.10 -5.14 3.51
CA GLY A 192 -14.77 -3.84 3.67
C GLY A 192 -16.20 -3.82 3.09
N GLU A 193 -17.12 -3.19 3.81
CA GLU A 193 -18.49 -2.95 3.31
C GLU A 193 -18.52 -1.85 2.24
N SER A 194 -17.62 -0.87 2.30
CA SER A 194 -17.45 0.16 1.27
C SER A 194 -16.02 0.70 1.29
N PHE A 195 -15.55 1.15 0.14
CA PHE A 195 -14.27 1.80 -0.06
C PHE A 195 -14.49 3.21 -0.58
N GLU A 196 -13.59 4.10 -0.19
CA GLU A 196 -13.60 5.49 -0.65
C GLU A 196 -13.29 5.58 -2.15
N ASP A 197 -13.89 6.56 -2.81
CA ASP A 197 -13.59 6.83 -4.20
C ASP A 197 -12.16 7.34 -4.37
N GLY A 198 -11.48 6.86 -5.40
CA GLY A 198 -10.11 7.27 -5.69
C GLY A 198 -9.25 6.16 -6.27
N THR A 199 -7.97 6.49 -6.47
CA THR A 199 -6.95 5.57 -6.97
C THR A 199 -6.26 4.86 -5.81
N TYR A 200 -6.08 3.56 -5.95
CA TYR A 200 -5.39 2.68 -5.02
C TYR A 200 -4.17 2.07 -5.70
N ARG A 201 -3.18 1.67 -4.91
CA ARG A 201 -2.00 0.95 -5.40
C ARG A 201 -1.63 -0.17 -4.45
N GLY A 202 -1.28 -1.32 -4.98
CA GLY A 202 -0.82 -2.41 -4.12
C GLY A 202 0.13 -3.35 -4.82
N VAL A 203 0.80 -4.15 -4.00
CA VAL A 203 1.92 -4.99 -4.42
C VAL A 203 1.81 -6.41 -3.91
N PHE A 204 2.37 -7.32 -4.69
CA PHE A 204 2.68 -8.68 -4.26
C PHE A 204 4.16 -8.94 -4.56
N GLY A 205 4.93 -9.14 -3.49
CA GLY A 205 6.33 -9.56 -3.55
C GLY A 205 6.48 -11.05 -3.21
N ASP A 206 7.36 -11.75 -3.91
CA ASP A 206 7.68 -13.16 -3.66
C ASP A 206 9.09 -13.46 -4.18
N GLY A 207 9.88 -14.18 -3.40
CA GLY A 207 11.21 -14.66 -3.84
C GLY A 207 12.27 -13.56 -4.02
N GLY A 208 12.18 -12.45 -3.29
CA GLY A 208 13.11 -11.32 -3.39
C GLY A 208 12.65 -10.21 -4.33
N ASP A 209 11.67 -10.49 -5.20
CA ASP A 209 11.18 -9.55 -6.22
C ASP A 209 9.78 -9.04 -5.92
N MET A 210 9.50 -7.80 -6.33
CA MET A 210 8.14 -7.35 -6.57
C MET A 210 7.63 -8.04 -7.84
N GLN A 211 6.67 -8.95 -7.72
CA GLN A 211 6.18 -9.70 -8.89
C GLN A 211 4.95 -9.06 -9.54
N VAL A 212 4.09 -8.43 -8.75
CA VAL A 212 2.89 -7.73 -9.24
C VAL A 212 2.77 -6.40 -8.53
N ASN A 213 2.58 -5.31 -9.29
CA ASN A 213 2.14 -4.03 -8.79
C ASN A 213 0.95 -3.56 -9.64
N VAL A 214 -0.19 -3.34 -8.99
CA VAL A 214 -1.42 -2.86 -9.63
C VAL A 214 -1.74 -1.44 -9.20
N GLN A 215 -2.38 -0.71 -10.11
CA GLN A 215 -3.10 0.50 -9.79
C GLN A 215 -4.52 0.36 -10.30
N PHE A 216 -5.49 0.75 -9.48
CA PHE A 216 -6.89 0.73 -9.85
C PHE A 216 -7.62 1.94 -9.26
N SER A 217 -8.72 2.34 -9.88
CA SER A 217 -9.59 3.41 -9.38
C SER A 217 -10.95 2.85 -9.03
N LEU A 218 -11.52 3.32 -7.91
CA LEU A 218 -12.86 2.97 -7.47
C LEU A 218 -13.79 4.20 -7.56
N GLU A 219 -15.01 3.95 -8.03
CA GLU A 219 -16.17 4.84 -7.88
C GLU A 219 -17.35 3.99 -7.38
N ASP A 220 -17.90 4.29 -6.20
CA ASP A 220 -18.97 3.51 -5.57
C ASP A 220 -18.64 2.01 -5.45
N ASN A 221 -17.38 1.67 -5.12
CA ASN A 221 -16.80 0.30 -5.12
C ASN A 221 -16.64 -0.36 -6.50
N VAL A 222 -17.02 0.30 -7.58
CA VAL A 222 -16.83 -0.21 -8.94
C VAL A 222 -15.44 0.15 -9.44
N ILE A 223 -14.71 -0.82 -9.96
CA ILE A 223 -13.41 -0.56 -10.59
C ILE A 223 -13.65 0.18 -11.91
N THR A 224 -13.22 1.42 -12.02
CA THR A 224 -13.38 2.24 -13.24
C THR A 224 -12.16 2.21 -14.16
N ASP A 225 -11.00 1.83 -13.62
CA ASP A 225 -9.74 1.62 -14.34
C ASP A 225 -8.86 0.68 -13.53
N ILE A 226 -8.14 -0.23 -14.17
CA ILE A 226 -7.14 -1.07 -13.52
C ILE A 226 -6.01 -1.42 -14.49
N SER A 227 -4.77 -1.37 -14.01
CA SER A 227 -3.60 -1.66 -14.82
C SER A 227 -2.41 -2.17 -14.01
N PHE A 228 -1.52 -2.90 -14.67
CA PHE A 228 -0.21 -3.23 -14.11
C PHE A 228 0.72 -2.02 -14.19
N ARG A 229 1.32 -1.69 -13.05
CA ARG A 229 2.47 -0.78 -12.95
C ARG A 229 3.80 -1.54 -12.99
N HIS A 230 3.78 -2.80 -12.57
CA HIS A 230 4.88 -3.74 -12.68
C HIS A 230 4.31 -5.15 -12.79
N LEU A 231 4.88 -5.97 -13.68
CA LEU A 231 4.55 -7.40 -13.80
C LEU A 231 5.84 -8.14 -14.13
N TYR A 232 6.39 -8.81 -13.13
CA TYR A 232 7.68 -9.47 -13.21
C TYR A 232 7.59 -10.89 -12.67
N TYR A 233 8.23 -11.81 -13.37
CA TYR A 233 8.32 -13.17 -12.88
C TYR A 233 9.53 -13.89 -13.47
N SER A 234 10.30 -14.52 -12.58
CA SER A 234 11.37 -15.45 -12.95
C SER A 234 12.47 -14.85 -13.85
N GLY A 235 12.84 -13.59 -13.62
CA GLY A 235 13.88 -12.93 -14.42
C GLY A 235 13.36 -11.96 -15.48
N ASP A 236 12.07 -12.06 -15.83
CA ASP A 236 11.50 -11.35 -16.97
C ASP A 236 10.49 -10.29 -16.54
N ASP A 237 10.66 -9.08 -17.08
CA ASP A 237 9.63 -8.02 -17.07
C ASP A 237 8.63 -8.29 -18.19
N TYR A 238 7.39 -8.64 -17.83
CA TYR A 238 6.36 -9.02 -18.79
C TYR A 238 5.85 -7.81 -19.57
N LEU A 239 5.91 -6.62 -18.99
CA LEU A 239 5.47 -5.38 -19.62
C LEU A 239 6.41 -4.96 -20.75
N GLU A 240 7.71 -5.21 -20.58
CA GLU A 240 8.75 -4.81 -21.53
C GLU A 240 9.29 -5.95 -22.43
N SER A 241 9.03 -7.21 -22.07
CA SER A 241 9.55 -8.36 -22.83
C SER A 241 9.05 -8.39 -24.28
N ALA A 242 9.96 -8.76 -25.19
CA ALA A 242 9.69 -9.02 -26.60
C ALA A 242 9.63 -10.53 -26.93
N ASP A 243 9.68 -11.40 -25.91
CA ASP A 243 9.48 -12.83 -26.09
C ASP A 243 7.98 -13.12 -26.30
N GLU A 244 7.62 -13.77 -27.41
CA GLU A 244 6.22 -14.02 -27.78
C GLU A 244 5.46 -14.84 -26.73
N THR A 245 6.14 -15.71 -25.99
CA THR A 245 5.52 -16.51 -24.92
C THR A 245 5.21 -15.63 -23.72
N ILE A 246 6.15 -14.76 -23.35
CA ILE A 246 5.99 -13.82 -22.23
C ILE A 246 4.94 -12.76 -22.56
N GLU A 247 4.90 -12.27 -23.80
CA GLU A 247 3.83 -11.39 -24.28
C GLU A 247 2.46 -12.08 -24.21
N GLY A 248 2.40 -13.37 -24.55
CA GLY A 248 1.19 -14.18 -24.37
C GLY A 248 0.76 -14.26 -22.91
N PHE A 249 1.69 -14.54 -21.98
CA PHE A 249 1.38 -14.56 -20.55
C PHE A 249 0.97 -13.19 -20.03
N LYS A 250 1.57 -12.09 -20.50
CA LYS A 250 1.12 -10.73 -20.19
C LYS A 250 -0.34 -10.55 -20.57
N GLU A 251 -0.72 -10.97 -21.78
CA GLU A 251 -2.09 -10.80 -22.26
C GLU A 251 -3.08 -11.60 -21.41
N GLN A 252 -2.74 -12.85 -21.07
CA GLN A 252 -3.53 -13.64 -20.13
C GLN A 252 -3.71 -12.96 -18.77
N HIS A 253 -2.69 -12.28 -18.24
CA HIS A 253 -2.82 -11.51 -17.00
C HIS A 253 -3.69 -10.26 -17.15
N LYS A 254 -3.68 -9.61 -18.33
CA LYS A 254 -4.55 -8.46 -18.62
C LYS A 254 -6.02 -8.86 -18.73
N GLU A 255 -6.32 -10.02 -19.32
CA GLU A 255 -7.68 -10.56 -19.35
C GLU A 255 -8.28 -10.69 -17.94
N LEU A 256 -7.46 -11.00 -16.92
CA LEU A 256 -7.89 -11.01 -15.52
C LEU A 256 -8.20 -9.59 -14.98
N LEU A 257 -7.44 -8.57 -15.37
CA LEU A 257 -7.73 -7.18 -14.99
C LEU A 257 -8.99 -6.66 -15.69
N ASP A 258 -9.13 -6.96 -16.98
CA ASP A 258 -10.28 -6.58 -17.79
C ASP A 258 -11.58 -7.19 -17.23
N HIS A 259 -11.52 -8.39 -16.62
CA HIS A 259 -12.66 -8.99 -15.91
C HIS A 259 -13.08 -8.19 -14.68
N LEU A 260 -12.15 -7.53 -14.00
CA LEU A 260 -12.45 -6.74 -12.81
C LEU A 260 -13.03 -5.37 -13.18
N GLU A 261 -12.60 -4.77 -14.29
CA GLU A 261 -13.05 -3.45 -14.73
C GLU A 261 -14.57 -3.41 -14.99
N GLY A 262 -15.22 -2.38 -14.45
CA GLY A 262 -16.67 -2.17 -14.51
C GLY A 262 -17.49 -3.00 -13.52
N ASN A 263 -16.85 -3.83 -12.69
CA ASN A 263 -17.51 -4.64 -11.68
C ASN A 263 -17.21 -4.13 -10.26
N ASP A 264 -18.12 -4.44 -9.33
CA ASP A 264 -17.94 -4.16 -7.91
C ASP A 264 -16.78 -5.01 -7.36
N ILE A 265 -15.77 -4.35 -6.78
CA ILE A 265 -14.57 -5.01 -6.26
C ILE A 265 -14.89 -6.08 -5.21
N ARG A 266 -15.96 -5.87 -4.43
CA ARG A 266 -16.39 -6.78 -3.35
C ARG A 266 -16.99 -8.07 -3.89
N GLU A 267 -17.37 -8.09 -5.15
CA GLU A 267 -18.01 -9.24 -5.80
C GLU A 267 -17.07 -9.91 -6.82
N SER A 268 -16.28 -9.15 -7.58
CA SER A 268 -15.51 -9.66 -8.71
C SER A 268 -14.14 -10.22 -8.33
N LEU A 269 -13.52 -9.78 -7.23
CA LEU A 269 -12.15 -10.19 -6.89
C LEU A 269 -12.04 -11.70 -6.58
N VAL A 270 -13.10 -12.30 -6.03
CA VAL A 270 -13.13 -13.74 -5.72
C VAL A 270 -13.08 -14.62 -6.98
N ASP A 271 -13.53 -14.11 -8.13
CA ASP A 271 -13.53 -14.87 -9.38
C ASP A 271 -12.10 -15.21 -9.83
N LEU A 272 -11.11 -14.40 -9.42
CA LEU A 272 -9.72 -14.63 -9.78
C LEU A 272 -9.14 -15.91 -9.16
N TYR A 273 -9.77 -16.54 -8.16
CA TYR A 273 -9.35 -17.88 -7.73
C TYR A 273 -9.68 -18.98 -8.77
N LYS A 274 -10.45 -18.65 -9.81
CA LYS A 274 -10.80 -19.55 -10.93
C LYS A 274 -10.43 -18.89 -12.26
N PRO A 275 -9.13 -18.62 -12.51
CA PRO A 275 -8.71 -17.86 -13.69
C PRO A 275 -9.04 -18.56 -15.02
N GLY A 276 -9.24 -19.89 -15.00
CA GLY A 276 -9.67 -20.65 -16.18
C GLY A 276 -11.12 -20.41 -16.62
N ASP A 277 -11.96 -19.78 -15.79
CA ASP A 277 -13.32 -19.36 -16.16
C ASP A 277 -13.34 -17.96 -16.82
N ILE A 278 -12.21 -17.25 -16.78
CA ILE A 278 -12.02 -15.88 -17.28
C ILE A 278 -11.19 -15.88 -18.56
N VAL A 279 -10.04 -16.56 -18.52
CA VAL A 279 -9.04 -16.53 -19.57
C VAL A 279 -9.19 -17.74 -20.49
N ASP A 280 -9.74 -17.48 -21.68
CA ASP A 280 -9.98 -18.50 -22.72
C ASP A 280 -8.74 -18.76 -23.59
N SER A 281 -7.73 -17.88 -23.55
CA SER A 281 -6.54 -17.98 -24.38
C SER A 281 -5.54 -19.03 -23.83
N GLU A 282 -4.84 -19.71 -24.76
CA GLU A 282 -3.75 -20.63 -24.45
C GLU A 282 -2.43 -20.11 -25.02
N VAL A 283 -1.37 -20.16 -24.21
CA VAL A 283 -0.03 -19.68 -24.57
C VAL A 283 0.94 -20.82 -24.34
N ASP A 284 1.61 -21.31 -25.40
CA ASP A 284 2.51 -22.47 -25.33
C ASP A 284 1.88 -23.72 -24.63
N GLY A 285 0.59 -23.95 -24.86
CA GLY A 285 -0.15 -25.05 -24.24
C GLY A 285 -0.45 -24.87 -22.74
N ILE A 286 -0.14 -23.69 -22.20
CA ILE A 286 -0.47 -23.25 -20.84
C ILE A 286 -1.78 -22.46 -20.93
N SER A 287 -2.82 -22.97 -20.27
CA SER A 287 -4.15 -22.34 -20.23
C SER A 287 -4.26 -21.35 -19.07
N GLY A 288 -5.27 -20.48 -19.15
CA GLY A 288 -5.67 -19.56 -18.09
C GLY A 288 -5.80 -20.19 -16.70
N ALA A 289 -6.20 -21.47 -16.62
CA ALA A 289 -6.37 -22.20 -15.36
C ALA A 289 -5.07 -22.37 -14.54
N THR A 290 -3.91 -22.16 -15.17
CA THR A 290 -2.60 -22.24 -14.51
C THR A 290 -2.01 -20.87 -14.17
N LEU A 291 -2.75 -19.80 -14.46
CA LEU A 291 -2.33 -18.45 -14.09
C LEU A 291 -2.24 -18.31 -12.59
N ARG A 292 -1.25 -17.52 -12.17
CA ARG A 292 -1.03 -17.18 -10.76
C ARG A 292 -1.81 -15.93 -10.40
N SER A 293 -3.10 -15.94 -10.70
CA SER A 293 -4.05 -14.85 -10.47
C SER A 293 -4.12 -14.44 -8.99
N ASN A 294 -3.83 -15.35 -8.07
CA ASN A 294 -3.77 -15.06 -6.63
C ASN A 294 -2.78 -13.94 -6.28
N LYS A 295 -1.73 -13.72 -7.08
CA LYS A 295 -0.82 -12.59 -6.91
C LYS A 295 -1.53 -11.24 -7.13
N ILE A 296 -2.47 -11.20 -8.09
CA ILE A 296 -3.31 -10.02 -8.36
C ILE A 296 -4.27 -9.81 -7.19
N ILE A 297 -4.89 -10.87 -6.66
CA ILE A 297 -5.76 -10.80 -5.48
C ILE A 297 -5.01 -10.17 -4.30
N SER A 298 -3.83 -10.69 -3.97
CA SER A 298 -3.00 -10.17 -2.88
C SER A 298 -2.57 -8.72 -3.12
N ALA A 299 -2.19 -8.35 -4.36
CA ALA A 299 -1.81 -6.97 -4.68
C ALA A 299 -2.99 -5.99 -4.60
N VAL A 300 -4.19 -6.39 -5.03
CA VAL A 300 -5.40 -5.58 -4.88
C VAL A 300 -5.75 -5.41 -3.40
N ARG A 301 -5.74 -6.49 -2.61
CA ARG A 301 -5.97 -6.44 -1.17
C ARG A 301 -4.95 -5.56 -0.44
N ASP A 302 -3.68 -5.66 -0.80
CA ASP A 302 -2.63 -4.77 -0.27
C ASP A 302 -2.97 -3.30 -0.51
N GLY A 303 -3.44 -2.95 -1.70
CA GLY A 303 -3.87 -1.58 -2.01
C GLY A 303 -5.10 -1.14 -1.24
N LEU A 304 -6.13 -2.00 -1.13
CA LEU A 304 -7.32 -1.71 -0.33
C LEU A 304 -6.97 -1.49 1.15
N ASN A 305 -6.10 -2.32 1.72
CA ASN A 305 -5.64 -2.21 3.10
C ASN A 305 -4.85 -0.91 3.34
N LYS A 306 -4.22 -0.34 2.30
CA LYS A 306 -3.47 0.91 2.38
C LYS A 306 -4.31 2.17 2.15
N GLY A 307 -5.57 2.02 1.73
CA GLY A 307 -6.48 3.14 1.48
C GLY A 307 -6.18 3.91 0.20
N VAL A 308 -6.75 5.10 0.03
CA VAL A 308 -6.65 5.88 -1.20
C VAL A 308 -5.23 6.46 -1.40
N TYR A 309 -4.61 6.13 -2.53
CA TYR A 309 -3.32 6.71 -2.95
C TYR A 309 -3.47 8.15 -3.43
N SER A 310 -4.49 8.44 -4.23
CA SER A 310 -4.78 9.79 -4.75
C SER A 310 -6.22 9.86 -5.25
N GLY A 311 -6.89 11.00 -5.14
CA GLY A 311 -8.29 11.15 -5.56
C GLY A 311 -8.87 12.49 -5.14
N ASP A 312 -10.21 12.58 -5.05
CA ASP A 312 -10.87 13.69 -4.37
C ASP A 312 -10.82 13.40 -2.87
N ILE A 313 -9.72 13.82 -2.24
CA ILE A 313 -9.31 13.39 -0.89
C ILE A 313 -10.11 14.12 0.20
N ALA A 314 -11.00 15.04 -0.19
CA ALA A 314 -11.80 15.85 0.72
C ALA A 314 -12.63 15.02 1.71
N ASP A 315 -12.97 13.77 1.36
CA ASP A 315 -13.69 12.83 2.22
C ASP A 315 -12.91 11.52 2.50
N ALA A 316 -11.90 11.17 1.70
CA ALA A 316 -11.27 9.84 1.70
C ALA A 316 -10.29 9.57 2.86
N TYR A 317 -9.90 10.60 3.61
CA TYR A 317 -9.12 10.42 4.83
C TYR A 317 -9.99 10.70 6.03
N THR A 318 -10.63 9.66 6.57
CA THR A 318 -11.18 9.80 7.92
C THR A 318 -10.00 9.64 8.88
N PRO A 319 -9.59 10.70 9.62
CA PRO A 319 -8.74 10.50 10.77
C PRO A 319 -9.32 9.38 11.64
N LEU A 320 -8.48 8.63 12.35
CA LEU A 320 -8.94 7.59 13.26
C LEU A 320 -8.99 8.11 14.71
N PRO A 321 -9.68 9.22 15.05
CA PRO A 321 -9.56 9.84 16.37
C PRO A 321 -10.06 8.91 17.49
N GLY A 322 -10.81 7.85 17.15
CA GLY A 322 -11.28 6.82 18.08
C GLY A 322 -10.41 5.57 18.18
N HIS A 323 -9.47 5.34 17.26
CA HIS A 323 -8.53 4.23 17.35
C HIS A 323 -7.40 4.58 18.33
N SER A 324 -6.82 3.56 18.96
CA SER A 324 -5.59 3.70 19.73
C SER A 324 -4.62 2.67 19.19
N PHE A 325 -3.53 3.15 18.60
CA PHE A 325 -2.40 2.33 18.26
C PHE A 325 -1.64 1.96 19.54
N GLU A 326 -0.98 0.80 19.50
CA GLU A 326 -0.11 0.37 20.58
C GLU A 326 1.19 1.19 20.59
N ASP A 327 1.78 1.36 21.77
CA ASP A 327 3.07 2.04 21.87
C ASP A 327 4.19 1.13 21.36
N GLY A 328 5.16 1.70 20.65
CA GLY A 328 6.30 0.97 20.10
C GLY A 328 6.80 1.54 18.77
N THR A 329 7.84 0.91 18.23
CA THR A 329 8.39 1.27 16.92
C THR A 329 7.70 0.47 15.82
N TYR A 330 7.29 1.15 14.78
CA TYR A 330 6.74 0.63 13.54
C TYR A 330 7.74 0.86 12.41
N ARG A 331 7.62 0.04 11.37
CA ARG A 331 8.31 0.23 10.09
C ARG A 331 7.31 0.02 9.00
N GLY A 332 7.44 0.62 7.83
CA GLY A 332 6.57 0.29 6.71
C GLY A 332 7.16 0.72 5.38
N ILE A 333 6.61 0.21 4.29
CA ILE A 333 7.16 0.42 2.95
C ILE A 333 6.12 0.90 1.95
N PHE A 334 6.58 1.71 1.00
CA PHE A 334 5.88 1.98 -0.24
C PHE A 334 6.74 1.53 -1.42
N GLU A 335 6.11 0.77 -2.29
CA GLU A 335 6.70 0.09 -3.43
C GLU A 335 5.92 0.44 -4.70
N ASP A 336 6.62 0.79 -5.78
CA ASP A 336 6.01 1.14 -7.07
C ASP A 336 6.98 0.89 -8.21
N GLY A 337 6.50 0.26 -9.27
CA GLY A 337 7.29 0.09 -10.51
C GLY A 337 8.51 -0.83 -10.40
N GLY A 338 8.51 -1.77 -9.45
CA GLY A 338 9.62 -2.72 -9.23
C GLY A 338 10.56 -2.33 -8.10
N ASP A 339 10.47 -1.10 -7.58
CA ASP A 339 11.35 -0.60 -6.53
C ASP A 339 10.61 -0.33 -5.21
N MET A 340 11.30 -0.56 -4.09
CA MET A 340 10.94 0.06 -2.81
C MET A 340 11.32 1.53 -2.86
N GLN A 341 10.35 2.44 -2.88
CA GLN A 341 10.63 3.86 -3.03
C GLN A 341 10.70 4.61 -1.70
N VAL A 342 9.93 4.18 -0.70
CA VAL A 342 9.95 4.76 0.64
C VAL A 342 9.94 3.63 1.67
N ASN A 343 10.83 3.72 2.65
CA ASN A 343 10.78 2.94 3.88
C ASN A 343 10.84 3.91 5.06
N THR A 344 9.81 3.91 5.90
CA THR A 344 9.74 4.73 7.12
C THR A 344 9.91 3.86 8.35
N GLN A 345 10.54 4.42 9.38
CA GLN A 345 10.49 3.90 10.74
C GLN A 345 9.98 5.01 11.64
N PHE A 346 9.02 4.71 12.51
CA PHE A 346 8.46 5.69 13.44
C PHE A 346 8.10 5.05 14.76
N THR A 347 8.17 5.81 15.85
CA THR A 347 7.82 5.36 17.20
C THR A 347 6.56 6.08 17.65
N LEU A 348 5.62 5.34 18.25
CA LEU A 348 4.40 5.87 18.84
C LEU A 348 4.45 5.78 20.37
N GLU A 349 4.05 6.86 21.03
CA GLU A 349 3.66 6.89 22.44
C GLU A 349 2.33 7.62 22.58
N ASP A 350 1.29 6.96 23.11
CA ASP A 350 -0.06 7.51 23.24
C ASP A 350 -0.62 8.08 21.92
N ASN A 351 -0.33 7.41 20.79
CA ASN A 351 -0.63 7.84 19.41
C ASN A 351 0.16 9.07 18.90
N VAL A 352 1.12 9.58 19.66
CA VAL A 352 2.01 10.66 19.22
C VAL A 352 3.22 10.05 18.55
N ILE A 353 3.60 10.56 17.37
CA ILE A 353 4.83 10.18 16.69
C ILE A 353 6.00 10.82 17.46
N THR A 354 6.75 10.04 18.23
CA THR A 354 7.85 10.58 19.05
C THR A 354 9.20 10.61 18.33
N GLU A 355 9.33 9.81 17.27
CA GLU A 355 10.49 9.74 16.38
C GLU A 355 10.00 9.25 15.01
N ILE A 356 10.52 9.81 13.92
CA ILE A 356 10.27 9.30 12.56
C ILE A 356 11.44 9.59 11.62
N ASP A 357 11.87 8.58 10.86
CA ASP A 357 12.98 8.68 9.92
C ASP A 357 12.71 7.86 8.65
N PHE A 358 13.40 8.23 7.57
CA PHE A 358 13.56 7.35 6.41
C PHE A 358 14.65 6.32 6.65
N ARG A 359 14.35 5.07 6.34
CA ARG A 359 15.35 4.00 6.17
C ARG A 359 15.74 3.79 4.71
N HIS A 360 14.90 4.25 3.79
CA HIS A 360 15.14 4.23 2.35
C HIS A 360 14.28 5.31 1.70
N LEU A 361 14.87 6.14 0.84
CA LEU A 361 14.16 7.14 0.05
C LEU A 361 14.73 7.15 -1.37
N TYR A 362 14.14 6.33 -2.22
CA TYR A 362 14.62 6.08 -3.57
C TYR A 362 13.57 6.45 -4.61
N TYR A 363 13.98 7.19 -5.63
CA TYR A 363 13.10 7.44 -6.76
C TYR A 363 13.85 7.71 -8.06
N GLY A 364 13.44 6.99 -9.10
CA GLY A 364 13.88 7.26 -10.46
C GLY A 364 15.37 7.01 -10.69
N GLY A 365 15.95 6.02 -10.01
CA GLY A 365 17.38 5.69 -10.14
C GLY A 365 18.26 6.21 -9.01
N GLU A 366 17.74 7.05 -8.12
CA GLU A 366 18.54 7.84 -7.17
C GLU A 366 18.06 7.65 -5.73
N ASP A 367 18.99 7.39 -4.83
CA ASP A 367 18.77 7.43 -3.37
C ASP A 367 18.97 8.87 -2.87
N TYR A 368 17.89 9.48 -2.41
CA TYR A 368 17.89 10.87 -1.95
C TYR A 368 18.60 11.06 -0.61
N LEU A 369 18.82 9.99 0.17
CA LEU A 369 19.56 10.07 1.44
C LEU A 369 21.08 10.04 1.24
N GLU A 370 21.54 9.47 0.12
CA GLU A 370 22.98 9.25 -0.14
C GLU A 370 23.52 10.00 -1.38
N THR A 371 22.67 10.75 -2.09
CA THR A 371 23.07 11.43 -3.33
C THR A 371 24.01 12.62 -3.11
N ASP A 372 25.02 12.74 -3.97
CA ASP A 372 25.88 13.93 -4.08
C ASP A 372 25.30 15.02 -5.02
N ASP A 373 24.20 14.73 -5.73
CA ASP A 373 23.56 15.72 -6.61
C ASP A 373 22.78 16.73 -5.78
N LEU A 374 23.13 18.01 -5.91
CA LEU A 374 22.52 19.09 -5.13
C LEU A 374 21.01 19.22 -5.36
N THR A 375 20.50 18.83 -6.53
CA THR A 375 19.08 18.87 -6.85
C THR A 375 18.34 17.76 -6.14
N PHE A 376 18.84 16.52 -6.24
CA PHE A 376 18.23 15.37 -5.57
C PHE A 376 18.38 15.46 -4.05
N GLY A 377 19.51 15.95 -3.54
CA GLY A 377 19.69 16.25 -2.12
C GLY A 377 18.68 17.28 -1.63
N ALA A 378 18.42 18.35 -2.38
CA ALA A 378 17.41 19.34 -2.01
C ALA A 378 15.98 18.77 -2.06
N ILE A 379 15.68 17.84 -2.99
CA ILE A 379 14.41 17.10 -2.98
C ILE A 379 14.33 16.15 -1.77
N GLY A 380 15.44 15.53 -1.36
CA GLY A 380 15.54 14.75 -0.14
C GLY A 380 15.20 15.57 1.10
N GLU A 381 15.78 16.76 1.24
CA GLU A 381 15.47 17.71 2.33
C GLU A 381 13.99 18.08 2.36
N GLN A 382 13.35 18.31 1.21
CA GLN A 382 11.90 18.53 1.14
C GLN A 382 11.07 17.36 1.68
N HIS A 383 11.54 16.11 1.57
CA HIS A 383 10.86 14.96 2.19
C HIS A 383 11.11 14.91 3.71
N LEU A 384 12.30 15.34 4.18
CA LEU A 384 12.60 15.45 5.60
C LEU A 384 11.75 16.53 6.28
N ASP A 385 11.50 17.66 5.61
CA ASP A 385 10.57 18.70 6.09
C ASP A 385 9.16 18.13 6.39
N LEU A 386 8.72 17.10 5.66
CA LEU A 386 7.43 16.42 5.92
C LEU A 386 7.49 15.52 7.16
N LEU A 387 8.64 14.86 7.42
CA LEU A 387 8.82 14.06 8.63
C LEU A 387 8.88 14.96 9.88
N ASP A 388 9.64 16.06 9.79
CA ASP A 388 9.73 17.09 10.84
C ASP A 388 8.35 17.68 11.18
N TYR A 389 7.45 17.81 10.19
CA TYR A 389 6.10 18.30 10.41
C TYR A 389 5.21 17.32 11.19
N VAL A 390 5.33 16.01 10.93
CA VAL A 390 4.49 15.00 11.60
C VAL A 390 5.06 14.55 12.94
N GLU A 391 6.37 14.76 13.18
CA GLU A 391 7.00 14.44 14.45
C GLU A 391 6.42 15.30 15.59
N GLY A 392 6.07 14.66 16.70
CA GLY A 392 5.45 15.27 17.88
C GLY A 392 3.93 15.45 17.78
N GLU A 393 3.32 15.09 16.65
CA GLU A 393 1.89 15.22 16.40
C GLU A 393 1.14 13.87 16.53
N ASP A 394 -0.17 13.94 16.69
CA ASP A 394 -1.04 12.76 16.81
C ASP A 394 -1.23 12.10 15.44
N ILE A 395 -0.74 10.86 15.30
CA ILE A 395 -0.74 10.11 14.04
C ILE A 395 -2.13 9.95 13.43
N ARG A 396 -3.17 9.97 14.27
CA ARG A 396 -4.55 9.74 13.84
C ARG A 396 -5.10 10.89 13.02
N VAL A 397 -4.45 12.06 13.07
CA VAL A 397 -4.87 13.27 12.35
C VAL A 397 -3.80 13.81 11.43
N VAL A 398 -2.53 13.84 11.85
CA VAL A 398 -1.49 14.64 11.18
C VAL A 398 -1.11 14.11 9.80
N ILE A 399 -1.19 12.80 9.58
CA ILE A 399 -0.79 12.18 8.31
C ILE A 399 -1.76 12.53 7.16
N ALA A 400 -2.95 13.06 7.46
CA ALA A 400 -3.87 13.59 6.46
C ALA A 400 -3.31 14.86 5.79
N ASP A 401 -2.58 15.68 6.54
CA ASP A 401 -1.99 16.93 6.05
C ASP A 401 -0.95 16.66 4.95
N LEU A 402 -0.37 15.45 4.94
CA LEU A 402 0.58 15.03 3.92
C LEU A 402 -0.07 14.91 2.53
N TYR A 403 -1.40 14.92 2.37
CA TYR A 403 -2.01 15.02 1.04
C TYR A 403 -1.91 16.43 0.42
N GLU A 404 -1.59 17.44 1.23
CA GLU A 404 -1.39 18.83 0.82
C GLU A 404 0.04 19.31 1.15
N PRO A 405 1.09 18.64 0.63
CA PRO A 405 2.47 18.89 1.05
C PRO A 405 2.99 20.29 0.74
N GLY A 406 2.33 21.01 -0.17
CA GLY A 406 2.66 22.40 -0.50
C GLY A 406 2.38 23.40 0.62
N ASP A 407 1.54 23.05 1.60
CA ASP A 407 1.27 23.87 2.76
C ASP A 407 2.27 23.64 3.91
N ILE A 408 3.07 22.57 3.80
CA ILE A 408 4.11 22.19 4.76
C ILE A 408 5.49 22.65 4.25
N VAL A 409 5.83 22.30 3.01
CA VAL A 409 7.17 22.52 2.46
C VAL A 409 7.25 23.88 1.78
N GLU A 410 7.86 24.84 2.47
CA GLU A 410 8.04 26.21 1.97
C GLU A 410 9.24 26.35 1.01
N THR A 411 10.13 25.36 0.96
CA THR A 411 11.35 25.40 0.14
C THR A 411 11.06 24.98 -1.31
N GLU A 412 11.53 25.79 -2.27
CA GLU A 412 11.39 25.52 -3.70
C GLU A 412 12.75 25.10 -4.28
N VAL A 413 12.77 23.98 -4.98
CA VAL A 413 13.92 23.50 -5.76
C VAL A 413 13.64 23.80 -7.24
N ASP A 414 14.66 24.08 -8.06
CA ASP A 414 14.49 24.47 -9.47
C ASP A 414 13.57 23.48 -10.24
N GLY A 415 12.30 23.85 -10.42
CA GLY A 415 11.28 23.03 -11.09
C GLY A 415 10.51 22.05 -10.19
N PHE A 416 10.76 22.03 -8.89
CA PHE A 416 10.09 21.18 -7.88
C PHE A 416 9.63 22.03 -6.69
N SER A 417 8.33 22.28 -6.61
CA SER A 417 7.68 22.91 -5.46
C SER A 417 7.29 21.87 -4.42
N GLY A 418 7.01 22.30 -3.19
CA GLY A 418 6.44 21.45 -2.14
C GLY A 418 5.18 20.68 -2.59
N ALA A 419 4.34 21.31 -3.43
CA ALA A 419 3.14 20.72 -4.01
C ALA A 419 3.41 19.61 -5.05
N THR A 420 4.66 19.43 -5.50
CA THR A 420 5.06 18.34 -6.40
C THR A 420 5.68 17.15 -5.65
N ILE A 421 5.85 17.27 -4.33
CA ILE A 421 6.34 16.18 -3.49
C ILE A 421 5.29 15.07 -3.50
N ARG A 422 5.74 13.83 -3.68
CA ARG A 422 4.88 12.65 -3.72
C ARG A 422 4.69 12.09 -2.31
N SER A 423 4.22 12.94 -1.42
CA SER A 423 4.01 12.68 0.01
C SER A 423 3.04 11.53 0.28
N ASN A 424 2.12 11.22 -0.65
CA ASN A 424 1.24 10.05 -0.55
C ASN A 424 2.00 8.72 -0.39
N LYS A 425 3.25 8.67 -0.88
CA LYS A 425 4.13 7.51 -0.66
C LYS A 425 4.54 7.36 0.81
N ILE A 426 4.73 8.48 1.52
CA ILE A 426 5.03 8.50 2.96
C ILE A 426 3.80 8.04 3.73
N ILE A 427 2.61 8.55 3.39
CA ILE A 427 1.33 8.10 3.97
C ILE A 427 1.22 6.59 3.83
N TYR A 428 1.33 6.06 2.62
CA TYR A 428 1.28 4.62 2.36
C TYR A 428 2.32 3.82 3.14
N SER A 429 3.54 4.35 3.28
CA SER A 429 4.60 3.69 4.06
C SER A 429 4.26 3.63 5.54
N ILE A 430 3.76 4.72 6.14
CA ILE A 430 3.29 4.75 7.54
C ILE A 430 2.13 3.76 7.73
N VAL A 431 1.18 3.82 6.81
CA VAL A 431 -0.02 3.00 6.75
C VAL A 431 0.31 1.50 6.65
N ASP A 432 1.27 1.13 5.81
CA ASP A 432 1.81 -0.22 5.70
C ASP A 432 2.36 -0.72 7.05
N GLY A 433 3.08 0.15 7.76
CA GLY A 433 3.63 -0.17 9.06
C GLY A 433 2.58 -0.36 10.14
N LEU A 434 1.59 0.52 10.18
CA LEU A 434 0.44 0.36 11.06
C LEU A 434 -0.28 -0.97 10.78
N ASN A 435 -0.54 -1.31 9.51
CA ASN A 435 -1.20 -2.57 9.15
C ASN A 435 -0.46 -3.81 9.67
N LYS A 436 0.86 -3.78 9.71
CA LYS A 436 1.70 -4.94 10.07
C LYS A 436 2.10 -4.94 11.55
N GLY A 437 1.65 -3.94 12.31
CA GLY A 437 1.79 -3.86 13.75
C GLY A 437 3.20 -3.47 14.21
N ILE A 438 3.42 -3.55 15.53
CA ILE A 438 4.69 -3.17 16.16
C ILE A 438 5.84 -3.98 15.56
N TYR A 439 6.90 -3.28 15.16
CA TYR A 439 8.19 -3.88 14.81
C TYR A 439 9.05 -4.11 16.05
N THR A 440 9.12 -3.15 16.98
CA THR A 440 9.87 -3.29 18.25
C THR A 440 9.05 -2.75 19.42
N LEU A 441 8.95 -3.52 20.51
CA LEU A 441 8.29 -3.11 21.75
C LEU A 441 9.04 -1.93 22.44
N PRO A 442 8.35 -1.08 23.21
CA PRO A 442 8.90 0.12 23.86
C PRO A 442 9.95 -0.15 24.94
#